data_AF-A0A151SKF3-F1
#
_entry.id   AF-A0A151SKF3-F1
#
_cell.length_a   1.000
_cell.length_b   1.000
_cell.length_c   1.000
_cell.angle_alpha   90.00
_cell.angle_beta   90.00
_cell.angle_gamma   90.00
#
_symmetry.space_group_name_H-M   'P 1'
#
loop_
_entity.id
_entity.type
_entity.pdbx_description
1 polymer ?
#
loop_
_entity_poly.entity_id
_entity_poly.type
_entity_poly.pdbx_seq_one_letter_code
_entity_poly.pdbx_strand_id
1 'polypeptide(L)' 'MITALLVYVDDIVLVGNNLLEIQRITKLLNDTFKIKDLGDLKYFLGLEIARNKYGIHIS' A
#
# COMPACT_ATOMS: atom_id res chain seq x y z
N MET A 1 7.98 -14.11 -6.66
CA MET A 1 7.94 -12.83 -5.93
C MET A 1 6.96 -11.95 -6.69
N ILE A 2 5.88 -11.52 -6.05
CA ILE A 2 4.81 -10.77 -6.72
C ILE A 2 4.57 -9.50 -5.92
N THR A 3 4.65 -8.38 -6.62
CA THR A 3 4.32 -7.05 -6.11
C THR A 3 3.38 -6.38 -7.09
N ALA A 4 2.28 -5.86 -6.58
CA ALA A 4 1.25 -5.16 -7.31
C ALA A 4 1.18 -3.71 -6.83
N LEU A 5 1.06 -2.80 -7.79
CA LEU A 5 0.86 -1.38 -7.56
C LEU A 5 -0.53 -1.01 -8.09
N LEU A 6 -1.37 -0.47 -7.22
CA LEU A 6 -2.66 0.11 -7.58
C LEU A 6 -2.54 1.63 -7.47
N VAL A 7 -2.87 2.34 -8.54
CA VAL A 7 -2.85 3.80 -8.59
C VAL A 7 -4.27 4.29 -8.81
N TYR A 8 -4.75 5.17 -7.94
CA TYR A 8 -6.06 5.80 -8.05
C TYR A 8 -5.94 7.29 -7.80
N VAL A 9 -6.06 8.09 -8.87
CA VAL A 9 -5.92 9.56 -8.83
C VAL A 9 -4.65 9.99 -8.08
N ASP A 10 -4.76 10.40 -6.82
CA ASP A 10 -3.66 10.87 -5.98
C ASP A 10 -3.12 9.78 -5.01
N ASP A 11 -3.83 8.66 -4.87
CA ASP A 11 -3.49 7.57 -3.94
C ASP A 11 -2.75 6.43 -4.65
N ILE A 12 -1.71 5.94 -3.98
CA ILE A 12 -0.92 4.78 -4.42
C ILE A 12 -0.98 3.70 -3.35
N VAL A 13 -1.40 2.50 -3.73
CA VAL A 13 -1.43 1.32 -2.87
C VAL A 13 -0.43 0.30 -3.39
N LEU A 14 0.52 -0.07 -2.54
CA LEU A 14 1.51 -1.10 -2.83
C LEU A 14 1.20 -2.37 -2.04
N VAL A 15 1.14 -3.51 -2.72
CA VAL A 15 0.87 -4.83 -2.13
C VAL A 15 1.90 -5.82 -2.64
N GLY A 16 2.43 -6.68 -1.79
CA GLY A 16 3.39 -7.70 -2.21
C GLY A 16 3.59 -8.77 -1.16
N ASN A 17 4.23 -9.87 -1.56
CA ASN A 17 4.52 -10.98 -0.66
C ASN A 17 5.91 -10.91 -0.01
N ASN A 18 6.69 -9.87 -0.32
CA ASN A 18 8.02 -9.63 0.25
C ASN A 18 8.12 -8.20 0.79
N LEU A 19 8.23 -8.08 2.12
CA LEU A 19 8.28 -6.78 2.80
C LEU A 19 9.52 -5.96 2.41
N LEU A 20 10.68 -6.59 2.17
CA LEU A 20 11.90 -5.89 1.76
C LEU A 20 11.73 -5.24 0.39
N GLU A 21 11.03 -5.91 -0.53
CA GLU A 21 10.76 -5.36 -1.84
C GLU A 21 9.76 -4.21 -1.76
N ILE A 22 8.70 -4.37 -0.96
CA ILE A 22 7.73 -3.30 -0.68
C ILE A 22 8.48 -2.06 -0.17
N GLN A 23 9.32 -2.20 0.85
CA GLN A 23 10.10 -1.09 1.41
C GLN A 23 11.01 -0.44 0.36
N ARG A 24 11.66 -1.24 -0.49
CA ARG A 24 12.52 -0.73 -1.57
C ARG A 24 11.72 0.11 -2.57
N ILE A 25 10.54 -0.36 -2.98
CA ILE A 25 9.69 0.35 -3.94
C ILE A 25 9.04 1.58 -3.29
N THR A 26 8.58 1.50 -2.04
CA THR A 26 8.09 2.66 -1.28
C THR A 26 9.15 3.76 -1.22
N LYS A 27 10.42 3.40 -0.95
CA LYS A 27 11.52 4.37 -0.94
C LYS A 27 11.75 4.99 -2.32
N LEU A 28 11.76 4.19 -3.38
CA LEU A 28 11.93 4.68 -4.75
C LEU A 28 10.82 5.68 -5.13
N LEU A 29 9.57 5.36 -4.79
CA LEU A 29 8.43 6.22 -5.06
C LEU A 29 8.51 7.52 -4.25
N ASN A 30 8.91 7.44 -2.97
CA ASN A 30 9.11 8.63 -2.14
C ASN A 30 10.22 9.54 -2.71
N ASP A 31 11.35 8.96 -3.13
CA ASP A 31 12.45 9.73 -3.71
C ASP A 31 12.08 10.39 -5.06
N THR A 32 11.26 9.72 -5.88
CA THR A 32 10.91 10.18 -7.24
C THR A 32 9.72 11.15 -7.24
N PHE A 33 8.68 10.84 -6.48
CA PHE A 33 7.38 11.53 -6.51
C PHE A 33 7.07 12.31 -5.23
N LYS A 34 7.94 12.26 -4.21
CA LYS A 34 7.73 12.87 -2.88
C LYS A 34 6.38 12.46 -2.25
N ILE A 35 6.00 11.19 -2.43
CA ILE A 35 4.79 10.66 -1.85
C ILE A 35 4.93 10.51 -0.33
N LYS A 36 3.86 10.86 0.38
CA LYS A 36 3.81 10.66 1.83
C LYS A 36 3.51 9.19 2.12
N ASP A 37 4.39 8.54 2.87
CA ASP A 37 4.08 7.21 3.40
C ASP A 37 3.02 7.34 4.49
N LEU A 38 1.88 6.68 4.28
CA LEU A 38 0.76 6.63 5.22
C LEU A 38 0.80 5.36 6.08
N GLY A 39 1.77 4.48 5.86
CA GLY A 39 1.90 3.19 6.53
C GLY A 39 0.88 2.17 6.00
N ASP A 40 0.40 1.30 6.89
CA ASP A 40 -0.57 0.27 6.51
C ASP A 40 -1.88 0.90 6.00
N LEU A 41 -2.40 0.33 4.91
CA LEU A 41 -3.65 0.75 4.30
C LEU A 41 -4.82 0.51 5.27
N LYS A 42 -5.29 1.58 5.92
CA LYS A 42 -6.45 1.58 6.82
C LYS A 42 -7.72 2.12 6.16
N TYR A 43 -7.56 3.02 5.19
CA TYR A 43 -8.67 3.62 4.46
C TYR A 43 -8.29 3.74 2.97
N PHE A 44 -9.21 3.36 2.08
CA PHE A 44 -9.07 3.54 0.63
C PHE A 44 -10.43 3.82 0.02
N LEU A 45 -10.57 4.88 -0.79
CA LEU A 45 -11.86 5.27 -1.40
C LEU A 45 -13.01 5.50 -0.40
N GLY A 46 -12.69 5.87 0.85
CA GLY A 46 -13.68 6.00 1.92
C GLY A 46 -14.14 4.68 2.54
N LEU A 47 -13.55 3.54 2.14
CA LEU A 47 -13.75 2.24 2.76
C LEU A 47 -12.72 2.01 3.86
N GLU A 48 -13.15 1.51 5.00
CA GLU A 48 -12.23 1.09 6.06
C GLU A 48 -11.73 -0.33 5.78
N ILE A 49 -10.41 -0.50 5.78
CA ILE A 49 -9.76 -1.78 5.53
C ILE A 49 -9.10 -2.24 6.84
N ALA A 50 -9.70 -3.25 7.46
CA ALA A 50 -9.15 -3.90 8.64
C ALA A 50 -8.50 -5.23 8.24
N ARG A 51 -7.20 -5.37 8.51
CA ARG A 51 -6.47 -6.62 8.29
C ARG A 51 -6.39 -7.40 9.58
N ASN A 52 -6.79 -8.66 9.54
CA ASN A 52 -6.58 -9.60 10.66
C ASN A 52 -5.82 -10.83 10.17
N LYS A 53 -5.41 -11.69 11.11
CA LYS A 53 -4.71 -12.96 10.84
C LYS A 53 -5.51 -13.96 9.99
N TYR A 54 -6.81 -13.75 9.79
CA TYR A 54 -7.71 -14.60 9.02
C TYR A 54 -8.06 -14.01 7.64
N GLY A 55 -7.70 -12.76 7.35
CA GLY A 55 -7.98 -12.11 6.07
C GLY A 55 -8.17 -10.59 6.16
N ILE A 56 -8.90 -10.06 5.18
CA ILE A 56 -9.16 -8.63 5.02
C ILE A 56 -10.67 -8.41 5.21
N HIS A 57 -11.02 -7.50 6.12
CA HIS A 57 -12.38 -7.02 6.32
C HIS A 57 -12.50 -5.61 5.73
N ILE A 58 -13.61 -5.37 5.02
CA ILE A 58 -13.92 -4.08 4.38
C ILE A 58 -15.28 -3.66 4.93
N SER A 59 -15.36 -2.47 5.52
CA SER A 59 -16.59 -1.89 6.09
C SER A 59 -16.95 -0.59 5.39
#